data_AF-A0A6H1NN33-F1
#
_entry.id   AF-A0A6H1NN33-F1
#
_cell.length_a   1.000
_cell.length_b   1.000
_cell.length_c   1.000
_cell.angle_alpha   90.00
_cell.angle_beta   90.00
_cell.angle_gamma   90.00
#
_symmetry.space_group_name_H-M   'P 1'
#
loop_
_entity.id
_entity.type
_entity.pdbx_description
1 polymer ?
#
loop_
_entity_poly.entity_id
_entity_poly.type
_entity_poly.pdbx_seq_one_letter_code
_entity_poly.pdbx_strand_id
1 'polypeptide(L)'
;MEAPDEDARRATAETVQTLTRLRREGRSGEAHALLVEVAHWPAARFPLLAAELHRAGLDADWATLLWEAASLPADLLVGAADALAAAGRSADGSQMLRQGVARPAPEIGTAVLSLADQGRQREIRALLDAYVRVRTPEEAARSAEADPGRLVPLLLAAAKGVSEERHWDLVHALRVAGFTA
;
A
#
# COMPACT_ATOMS: atom_id res chain seq x y z
N MET A 1 -20.91 -5.03 -26.23
CA MET A 1 -19.61 -4.75 -25.61
C MET A 1 -19.93 -4.40 -24.17
N GLU A 2 -19.82 -5.38 -23.26
CA GLU A 2 -20.04 -5.12 -21.83
C GLU A 2 -19.01 -4.09 -21.39
N ALA A 3 -19.44 -3.09 -20.63
CA ALA A 3 -18.53 -2.06 -20.15
C ALA A 3 -17.47 -2.71 -19.24
N PRO A 4 -16.20 -2.27 -19.28
CA PRO A 4 -15.11 -2.83 -18.46
C PRO A 4 -15.44 -2.99 -16.97
N ASP A 5 -16.37 -2.17 -16.46
CA ASP A 5 -16.85 -2.19 -15.08
C ASP A 5 -17.79 -3.37 -14.76
N GLU A 6 -18.57 -3.85 -15.73
CA GLU A 6 -19.52 -4.94 -15.51
C GLU A 6 -18.81 -6.29 -15.43
N ASP A 7 -17.83 -6.51 -16.32
CA ASP A 7 -16.96 -7.68 -16.26
C ASP A 7 -16.18 -7.75 -14.94
N ALA A 8 -15.70 -6.60 -14.45
CA ALA A 8 -15.01 -6.53 -13.17
C ALA A 8 -15.94 -6.89 -12.00
N ARG A 9 -17.19 -6.38 -11.99
CA ARG A 9 -18.19 -6.72 -10.98
C ARG A 9 -18.54 -8.21 -10.98
N ARG A 10 -18.79 -8.78 -12.17
CA ARG A 10 -19.09 -10.21 -12.32
C ARG A 10 -17.96 -11.08 -11.80
N ALA A 11 -16.72 -10.78 -12.21
CA ALA A 11 -15.54 -11.51 -11.73
C ALA A 11 -15.39 -11.43 -10.21
N THR A 12 -15.57 -10.25 -9.62
CA THR A 12 -15.51 -10.09 -8.15
C THR A 12 -16.60 -10.91 -7.45
N ALA A 13 -17.84 -10.86 -7.94
CA ALA A 13 -18.95 -11.61 -7.36
C ALA A 13 -18.72 -13.13 -7.42
N GLU A 14 -18.26 -13.65 -8.56
CA GLU A 14 -17.91 -15.08 -8.74
C GLU A 14 -16.78 -15.53 -7.81
N THR A 15 -15.76 -14.68 -7.63
CA THR A 15 -14.67 -14.96 -6.69
C THR A 15 -15.15 -15.00 -5.24
N VAL A 16 -16.01 -14.07 -4.82
CA VAL A 16 -16.55 -14.06 -3.45
C VAL A 16 -17.48 -15.24 -3.19
N GLN A 17 -18.27 -15.66 -4.20
CA GLN A 17 -19.05 -16.90 -4.11
C GLN A 17 -18.15 -18.13 -3.96
N THR A 18 -17.06 -18.19 -4.72
CA THR A 18 -16.07 -19.27 -4.63
C THR A 18 -15.43 -19.31 -3.25
N LEU A 19 -15.01 -18.14 -2.72
CA LEU A 19 -14.43 -18.02 -1.39
C LEU A 19 -15.40 -18.48 -0.30
N THR A 20 -16.66 -18.04 -0.38
CA THR A 20 -17.74 -18.45 0.54
C THR A 20 -17.89 -19.97 0.55
N ARG A 21 -17.91 -20.61 -0.62
CA ARG A 21 -18.00 -22.06 -0.73
C ARG A 21 -16.80 -22.74 -0.09
N LEU A 22 -15.58 -22.30 -0.39
CA LEU A 22 -14.35 -22.85 0.18
C LEU A 22 -14.36 -22.78 1.71
N ARG A 23 -14.81 -21.64 2.28
CA ARG A 23 -14.95 -21.47 3.73
C ARG A 23 -15.98 -22.42 4.33
N ARG A 24 -17.15 -22.59 3.69
CA ARG A 24 -18.18 -23.54 4.13
C ARG A 24 -17.73 -25.00 4.07
N GLU A 25 -16.89 -25.34 3.11
CA GLU A 25 -16.30 -26.68 2.95
C GLU A 25 -15.09 -26.91 3.88
N GLY A 26 -14.67 -25.91 4.66
CA GLY A 26 -13.49 -26.00 5.53
C GLY A 26 -12.15 -26.01 4.79
N ARG A 27 -12.14 -25.64 3.51
CA ARG A 27 -10.97 -25.65 2.62
C ARG A 27 -10.13 -24.39 2.77
N SER A 28 -9.62 -24.16 3.97
CA SER A 28 -8.96 -22.90 4.36
C SER A 28 -7.69 -22.59 3.57
N GLY A 29 -6.93 -23.60 3.15
CA GLY A 29 -5.72 -23.41 2.33
C GLY A 29 -6.03 -22.86 0.93
N GLU A 30 -7.07 -23.38 0.30
CA GLU A 30 -7.51 -22.92 -1.03
C GLU A 30 -8.19 -21.55 -0.97
N ALA A 31 -8.95 -21.30 0.10
CA ALA A 31 -9.49 -19.97 0.37
C ALA A 31 -8.37 -18.94 0.52
N HIS A 32 -7.29 -19.28 1.23
CA HIS A 32 -6.12 -18.42 1.35
C HIS A 32 -5.38 -18.24 0.01
N ALA A 33 -5.18 -19.31 -0.76
CA ALA A 33 -4.55 -19.21 -2.09
C ALA A 33 -5.34 -18.27 -3.02
N LEU A 34 -6.68 -18.35 -2.97
CA LEU A 34 -7.55 -17.43 -3.70
C LEU A 34 -7.36 -15.98 -3.22
N LEU A 35 -7.26 -15.73 -1.92
CA LEU A 35 -7.00 -14.39 -1.37
C LEU A 35 -5.65 -13.82 -1.82
N VAL A 36 -4.61 -14.65 -1.89
CA VAL A 36 -3.29 -14.26 -2.42
C VAL A 36 -3.38 -13.89 -3.91
N GLU A 37 -4.16 -14.65 -4.69
CA GLU A 37 -4.41 -14.33 -6.10
C GLU A 37 -5.13 -12.99 -6.27
N VAL A 38 -6.25 -12.76 -5.57
CA VAL A 38 -6.98 -11.48 -5.67
C VAL A 38 -6.18 -10.30 -5.13
N ALA A 39 -5.21 -10.49 -4.22
CA ALA A 39 -4.34 -9.42 -3.79
C ALA A 39 -3.55 -8.80 -4.96
N HIS A 40 -3.22 -9.59 -5.98
CA HIS A 40 -2.47 -9.14 -7.16
C HIS A 40 -3.34 -8.60 -8.29
N TRP A 41 -4.67 -8.52 -8.09
CA TRP A 41 -5.57 -7.96 -9.09
C TRP A 41 -5.35 -6.44 -9.28
N PRO A 42 -5.83 -5.87 -10.40
CA PRO A 42 -5.76 -4.43 -10.62
C PRO A 42 -6.35 -3.64 -9.45
N ALA A 43 -5.64 -2.59 -9.02
CA ALA A 43 -6.02 -1.73 -7.89
C ALA A 43 -7.48 -1.27 -7.91
N ALA A 44 -8.01 -0.94 -9.09
CA ALA A 44 -9.40 -0.52 -9.29
C ALA A 44 -10.45 -1.54 -8.82
N ARG A 45 -10.07 -2.83 -8.63
CA ARG A 45 -10.97 -3.88 -8.14
C ARG A 45 -11.07 -3.96 -6.62
N PHE A 46 -10.16 -3.34 -5.87
CA PHE A 46 -10.18 -3.39 -4.40
C PHE A 46 -11.48 -2.83 -3.77
N PRO A 47 -12.03 -1.70 -4.25
CA PRO A 47 -13.34 -1.23 -3.77
C PRO A 47 -14.50 -2.21 -4.02
N LEU A 48 -14.48 -2.92 -5.16
CA LEU A 48 -15.49 -3.94 -5.46
C LEU A 48 -15.32 -5.16 -4.54
N LEU A 49 -14.08 -5.64 -4.37
CA LEU A 49 -13.77 -6.75 -3.46
C LEU A 49 -14.21 -6.44 -2.03
N ALA A 50 -13.92 -5.25 -1.53
CA ALA A 50 -14.40 -4.77 -0.25
C ALA A 50 -15.93 -4.86 -0.13
N ALA A 51 -16.65 -4.27 -1.09
CA ALA A 51 -18.11 -4.23 -1.06
C ALA A 51 -18.73 -5.65 -1.10
N GLU A 52 -18.22 -6.51 -1.97
CA GLU A 52 -18.70 -7.90 -2.11
C GLU A 52 -18.42 -8.75 -0.86
N LEU A 53 -17.20 -8.67 -0.31
CA LEU A 53 -16.81 -9.42 0.89
C LEU A 53 -17.62 -8.99 2.12
N HIS A 54 -17.82 -7.69 2.33
CA HIS A 54 -18.64 -7.20 3.43
C HIS A 54 -20.10 -7.64 3.29
N ARG A 55 -20.66 -7.62 2.08
CA ARG A 55 -22.03 -8.10 1.84
C ARG A 55 -22.18 -9.60 2.09
N ALA A 56 -21.13 -10.38 1.84
CA ALA A 56 -21.08 -11.81 2.13
C ALA A 56 -20.78 -12.14 3.61
N GLY A 57 -20.51 -11.14 4.45
CA GLY A 57 -20.14 -11.33 5.86
C GLY A 57 -18.72 -11.90 6.04
N LEU A 58 -17.83 -11.67 5.08
CA LEU A 58 -16.46 -12.17 5.05
C LEU A 58 -15.44 -11.11 5.53
N ASP A 59 -15.75 -10.40 6.62
CA ASP A 59 -14.89 -9.33 7.16
C ASP A 59 -13.48 -9.84 7.54
N ALA A 60 -13.39 -11.07 8.02
CA ALA A 60 -12.11 -11.70 8.34
C ALA A 60 -11.26 -11.94 7.08
N ASP A 61 -11.88 -12.38 5.98
CA ASP A 61 -11.19 -12.55 4.71
C ASP A 61 -10.81 -11.20 4.09
N TRP A 62 -11.61 -10.15 4.29
CA TRP A 62 -11.21 -8.78 3.92
C TRP A 62 -9.96 -8.33 4.68
N ALA A 63 -9.89 -8.58 5.98
CA ALA A 63 -8.70 -8.28 6.78
C ALA A 63 -7.47 -9.09 6.31
N THR A 64 -7.65 -10.36 5.94
CA THR A 64 -6.58 -11.18 5.34
C THR A 64 -6.13 -10.62 4.00
N LEU A 65 -7.06 -10.24 3.11
CA LEU A 65 -6.74 -9.65 1.81
C LEU A 65 -5.93 -8.35 1.95
N LEU A 66 -6.31 -7.47 2.88
CA LEU A 66 -5.54 -6.25 3.17
C LEU A 66 -4.12 -6.57 3.65
N TRP A 67 -3.96 -7.63 4.45
CA TRP A 67 -2.65 -8.08 4.91
C TRP A 67 -1.77 -8.63 3.78
N GLU A 68 -2.34 -9.44 2.89
CA GLU A 68 -1.63 -9.92 1.69
C GLU A 68 -1.24 -8.75 0.78
N ALA A 69 -2.18 -7.81 0.56
CA ALA A 69 -1.95 -6.64 -0.27
C ALA A 69 -0.89 -5.70 0.31
N ALA A 70 -0.77 -5.62 1.64
CA ALA A 70 0.30 -4.87 2.31
C ALA A 70 1.69 -5.42 1.99
N SER A 71 1.80 -6.69 1.60
CA SER A 71 3.07 -7.34 1.22
C SER A 71 3.45 -7.13 -0.25
N LEU A 72 2.59 -6.51 -1.07
CA LEU A 72 2.85 -6.26 -2.49
C LEU A 72 3.97 -5.24 -2.73
N PRO A 73 4.62 -5.27 -3.92
CA PRO A 73 5.42 -4.15 -4.43
C PRO A 73 4.73 -2.79 -4.20
N ALA A 74 5.52 -1.76 -3.87
CA ALA A 74 4.96 -0.50 -3.37
C ALA A 74 4.05 0.22 -4.38
N ASP A 75 4.32 0.05 -5.67
CA ASP A 75 3.52 0.59 -6.76
C ASP A 75 2.12 -0.02 -6.82
N LEU A 76 1.99 -1.33 -6.53
CA LEU A 76 0.72 -2.03 -6.41
C LEU A 76 0.00 -1.67 -5.11
N LEU A 77 0.75 -1.65 -3.99
CA LEU A 77 0.25 -1.25 -2.67
C LEU A 77 -0.38 0.16 -2.70
N VAL A 78 0.34 1.15 -3.23
CA VAL A 78 -0.13 2.54 -3.31
C VAL A 78 -1.32 2.64 -4.25
N GLY A 79 -1.28 1.96 -5.39
CA GLY A 79 -2.41 1.92 -6.32
C GLY A 79 -3.69 1.42 -5.66
N ALA A 80 -3.61 0.31 -4.91
CA ALA A 80 -4.75 -0.25 -4.21
C ALA A 80 -5.24 0.67 -3.06
N ALA A 81 -4.33 1.30 -2.33
CA ALA A 81 -4.68 2.26 -1.28
C ALA A 81 -5.39 3.50 -1.84
N ASP A 82 -4.92 4.05 -2.96
CA ASP A 82 -5.53 5.18 -3.66
C ASP A 82 -6.92 4.82 -4.19
N ALA A 83 -7.09 3.61 -4.76
CA ALA A 83 -8.39 3.14 -5.23
C ALA A 83 -9.40 3.02 -4.07
N LEU A 84 -8.97 2.52 -2.91
CA LEU A 84 -9.80 2.47 -1.71
C LEU A 84 -10.17 3.87 -1.21
N ALA A 85 -9.21 4.80 -1.15
CA ALA A 85 -9.46 6.18 -0.74
C ALA A 85 -10.44 6.89 -1.69
N ALA A 86 -10.29 6.73 -3.00
CA ALA A 86 -11.18 7.30 -4.01
C ALA A 86 -12.62 6.76 -3.90
N ALA A 87 -12.78 5.53 -3.40
CA ALA A 87 -14.08 4.92 -3.12
C ALA A 87 -14.63 5.23 -1.72
N GLY A 88 -14.04 6.16 -0.98
CA GLY A 88 -14.48 6.54 0.38
C GLY A 88 -14.02 5.56 1.49
N ARG A 89 -13.11 4.63 1.19
CA ARG A 89 -12.54 3.66 2.13
C ARG A 89 -11.12 4.05 2.59
N SER A 90 -10.93 5.32 2.93
CA SER A 90 -9.62 5.86 3.30
C SER A 90 -9.00 5.20 4.53
N ALA A 91 -9.81 4.66 5.44
CA ALA A 91 -9.33 3.93 6.61
C ALA A 91 -8.61 2.63 6.23
N ASP A 92 -9.18 1.84 5.31
CA ASP A 92 -8.57 0.61 4.81
C ASP A 92 -7.28 0.91 4.04
N GLY A 93 -7.31 1.90 3.13
CA GLY A 93 -6.12 2.31 2.38
C GLY A 93 -5.00 2.79 3.30
N SER A 94 -5.33 3.59 4.32
CA SER A 94 -4.35 4.04 5.32
C SER A 94 -3.80 2.87 6.15
N GLN A 95 -4.63 1.90 6.52
CA GLN A 95 -4.19 0.70 7.25
C GLN A 95 -3.22 -0.13 6.41
N MET A 96 -3.55 -0.37 5.14
CA MET A 96 -2.74 -1.15 4.22
C MET A 96 -1.37 -0.49 4.01
N LEU A 97 -1.31 0.84 3.85
CA LEU A 97 -0.06 1.59 3.79
C LEU A 97 0.75 1.45 5.09
N ARG A 98 0.11 1.57 6.27
CA ARG A 98 0.78 1.37 7.57
C ARG A 98 1.36 -0.03 7.73
N GLN A 99 0.74 -1.05 7.14
CA GLN A 99 1.23 -2.43 7.18
C GLN A 99 2.37 -2.65 6.17
N GLY A 100 2.27 -2.08 4.97
CA GLY A 100 3.30 -2.23 3.94
C GLY A 100 4.61 -1.48 4.22
N VAL A 101 4.58 -0.48 5.12
CA VAL A 101 5.81 0.15 5.61
C VAL A 101 6.61 -0.72 6.58
N ALA A 102 6.16 -1.94 6.93
CA ALA A 102 6.93 -2.91 7.72
C ALA A 102 8.22 -3.40 7.04
N ARG A 103 8.37 -3.15 5.74
CA ARG A 103 9.57 -3.47 4.94
C ARG A 103 10.84 -2.78 5.48
N PRO A 104 12.02 -3.39 5.31
CA PRO A 104 13.30 -2.74 5.61
C PRO A 104 13.40 -1.37 4.90
N ALA A 105 13.93 -0.37 5.59
CA ALA A 105 14.06 0.98 5.05
C ALA A 105 14.73 1.05 3.65
N PRO A 106 15.77 0.25 3.33
CA PRO A 106 16.36 0.25 1.99
C PRO A 106 15.41 -0.18 0.85
N GLU A 107 14.43 -1.04 1.15
CA GLU A 107 13.42 -1.47 0.17
C GLU A 107 12.44 -0.35 -0.15
N ILE A 108 12.11 0.51 0.83
CA ILE A 108 11.29 1.71 0.61
C ILE A 108 12.04 2.68 -0.31
N GLY A 109 13.34 2.89 -0.08
CA GLY A 109 14.18 3.70 -0.97
C GLY A 109 14.15 3.18 -2.41
N THR A 110 14.37 1.88 -2.59
CA THR A 110 14.35 1.22 -3.91
C THR A 110 12.98 1.36 -4.60
N ALA A 111 11.89 1.20 -3.86
CA ALA A 111 10.55 1.33 -4.41
C ALA A 111 10.22 2.76 -4.85
N VAL A 112 10.65 3.76 -4.07
CA VAL A 112 10.51 5.19 -4.44
C VAL A 112 11.29 5.50 -5.70
N LEU A 113 12.51 4.96 -5.85
CA LEU A 113 13.30 5.14 -7.06
C LEU A 113 12.62 4.54 -8.30
N SER A 114 12.05 3.33 -8.18
CA SER A 114 11.28 2.70 -9.26
C SER A 114 10.07 3.55 -9.68
N LEU A 115 9.34 4.11 -8.71
CA LEU A 115 8.22 5.03 -9.00
C LEU A 115 8.70 6.33 -9.65
N ALA A 116 9.86 6.85 -9.23
CA ALA A 116 10.46 8.06 -9.81
C ALA A 116 10.88 7.85 -11.27
N ASP A 117 11.46 6.69 -11.58
CA ASP A 117 11.84 6.30 -12.94
C ASP A 117 10.62 6.13 -13.85
N GLN A 118 9.46 5.78 -13.27
CA GLN A 118 8.16 5.69 -13.96
C GLN A 118 7.40 7.04 -14.01
N GLY A 119 7.93 8.12 -13.43
CA GLY A 119 7.27 9.43 -13.40
C GLY A 119 6.04 9.51 -12.49
N ARG A 120 5.86 8.56 -11.56
CA ARG A 120 4.68 8.43 -10.69
C ARG A 120 4.74 9.32 -9.44
N GLN A 121 4.76 10.64 -9.68
CA GLN A 121 5.00 11.66 -8.64
C GLN A 121 3.92 11.72 -7.57
N ARG A 122 2.67 11.40 -7.90
CA ARG A 122 1.57 11.38 -6.94
C ARG A 122 1.76 10.24 -5.92
N GLU A 123 2.16 9.08 -6.42
CA GLU A 123 2.35 7.86 -5.65
C GLU A 123 3.57 7.94 -4.74
N ILE A 124 4.65 8.56 -5.21
CA ILE A 124 5.83 8.86 -4.38
C ILE A 124 5.43 9.69 -3.16
N ARG A 125 4.63 10.75 -3.36
CA ARG A 125 4.17 11.61 -2.26
C ARG A 125 3.30 10.83 -1.28
N ALA A 126 2.31 10.08 -1.76
CA ALA A 126 1.42 9.29 -0.91
C ALA A 126 2.20 8.27 -0.05
N LEU A 127 3.17 7.57 -0.66
CA LEU A 127 4.01 6.61 0.04
C LEU A 127 4.90 7.27 1.11
N LEU A 128 5.61 8.35 0.74
CA LEU A 128 6.55 9.01 1.64
C LEU A 128 5.84 9.76 2.79
N ASP A 129 4.69 10.38 2.53
CA ASP A 129 3.88 11.01 3.57
C ASP A 129 3.41 9.98 4.61
N ALA A 130 2.93 8.82 4.15
CA ALA A 130 2.55 7.73 5.04
C ALA A 130 3.76 7.17 5.80
N TYR A 131 4.88 6.98 5.10
CA TYR A 131 6.12 6.44 5.67
C TYR A 131 6.67 7.31 6.80
N VAL A 132 6.82 8.63 6.58
CA VAL A 132 7.37 9.57 7.58
C VAL A 132 6.43 9.75 8.79
N ARG A 133 5.12 9.56 8.62
CA ARG A 133 4.16 9.61 9.75
C ARG A 133 4.28 8.41 10.69
N VAL A 134 4.64 7.25 10.15
CA VAL A 134 4.62 5.97 10.87
C VAL A 134 5.98 5.62 11.44
N ARG A 135 7.03 5.90 10.67
CA ARG A 135 8.40 5.50 10.99
C ARG A 135 9.12 6.56 11.82
N THR A 136 10.08 6.11 12.62
CA THR A 136 10.94 7.07 13.32
C THR A 136 11.80 7.83 12.30
N PRO A 137 12.26 9.04 12.63
CA PRO A 137 13.15 9.81 11.77
C PRO A 137 14.39 9.03 11.31
N GLU A 138 14.96 8.20 12.19
CA GLU A 138 16.14 7.36 11.92
C GLU A 138 15.83 6.21 10.95
N GLU A 139 14.66 5.58 11.10
CA GLU A 139 14.21 4.57 10.14
C GLU A 139 13.97 5.19 8.76
N ALA A 140 13.36 6.38 8.71
CA ALA A 140 13.14 7.08 7.46
C ALA A 140 14.46 7.52 6.80
N ALA A 141 15.43 8.00 7.58
CA ALA A 141 16.76 8.35 7.09
C ALA A 141 17.50 7.17 6.45
N ARG A 142 17.40 5.96 7.03
CA ARG A 142 18.00 4.74 6.45
C ARG A 142 17.48 4.39 5.05
N SER A 143 16.27 4.81 4.69
CA SER A 143 15.77 4.58 3.33
C SER A 143 16.56 5.32 2.26
N ALA A 144 17.24 6.42 2.64
CA ALA A 144 18.09 7.19 1.73
C ALA A 144 19.35 6.44 1.28
N GLU A 145 19.76 5.36 1.96
CA GLU A 145 20.95 4.56 1.62
C GLU A 145 20.97 4.08 0.17
N ALA A 146 19.80 3.83 -0.44
CA ALA A 146 19.70 3.33 -1.81
C ALA A 146 20.17 4.35 -2.87
N ASP A 147 19.85 5.63 -2.68
CA ASP A 147 20.34 6.75 -3.50
C ASP A 147 20.12 8.06 -2.72
N PRO A 148 21.11 8.51 -1.94
CA PRO A 148 20.94 9.69 -1.09
C PRO A 148 20.63 10.96 -1.89
N GLY A 149 21.21 11.10 -3.09
CA GLY A 149 21.05 12.30 -3.92
C GLY A 149 19.61 12.48 -4.42
N ARG A 150 18.91 11.39 -4.69
CA ARG A 150 17.50 11.42 -5.14
C ARG A 150 16.52 11.34 -3.98
N LEU A 151 16.83 10.56 -2.95
CA LEU A 151 15.87 10.23 -1.88
C LEU A 151 15.80 11.28 -0.78
N VAL A 152 16.93 11.91 -0.40
CA VAL A 152 16.94 12.92 0.67
C VAL A 152 15.98 14.09 0.38
N PRO A 153 15.99 14.71 -0.82
CA PRO A 153 15.05 15.81 -1.10
C PRO A 153 13.58 15.38 -1.04
N LEU A 154 13.27 14.16 -1.49
CA LEU A 154 11.91 13.62 -1.47
C LEU A 154 11.41 13.35 -0.05
N LEU A 155 12.26 12.76 0.79
CA LEU A 155 11.98 12.47 2.19
C LEU A 155 11.76 13.77 2.99
N LEU A 156 12.61 14.79 2.78
CA LEU A 156 12.46 16.09 3.43
C LEU A 156 11.21 16.85 2.98
N ALA A 157 10.84 16.74 1.71
CA ALA A 157 9.60 17.33 1.19
C ALA A 157 8.36 16.68 1.81
N ALA A 158 8.33 15.34 1.93
CA ALA A 158 7.25 14.62 2.59
C ALA A 158 7.16 14.99 4.08
N ALA A 159 8.29 14.98 4.80
CA ALA A 159 8.33 15.37 6.21
C ALA A 159 7.81 16.79 6.45
N LYS A 160 8.18 17.74 5.57
CA LYS A 160 7.67 19.11 5.60
C LYS A 160 6.16 19.19 5.35
N GLY A 161 5.62 18.32 4.49
CA GLY A 161 4.18 18.19 4.29
C GLY A 161 3.43 17.64 5.51
N VAL A 162 4.12 16.90 6.40
CA VAL A 162 3.55 16.37 7.63
C VAL A 162 3.54 17.42 8.75
N SER A 163 4.70 17.98 9.11
CA SER A 163 4.85 19.09 10.06
C SER A 163 6.27 19.66 10.04
N GLU A 164 6.46 20.88 10.56
CA GLU A 164 7.81 21.46 10.72
C GLU A 164 8.68 20.65 11.68
N GLU A 165 8.11 20.14 12.78
CA GLU A 165 8.81 19.27 13.74
C GLU A 165 9.37 18.02 13.05
N ARG A 166 8.53 17.32 12.26
CA ARG A 166 8.95 16.12 11.53
C ARG A 166 10.03 16.41 10.50
N HIS A 167 9.98 17.57 9.87
CA HIS A 167 11.03 18.01 8.96
C HIS A 167 12.38 18.12 9.67
N TRP A 168 12.44 18.82 10.81
CA TRP A 168 13.69 19.02 11.55
C TRP A 168 14.22 17.74 12.18
N ASP A 169 13.35 16.88 12.71
CA ASP A 169 13.72 15.57 13.24
C ASP A 169 14.39 14.71 12.14
N LEU A 170 13.83 14.74 10.93
CA LEU A 170 14.39 13.99 9.81
C LEU A 170 15.70 14.59 9.30
N VAL A 171 15.82 15.92 9.24
CA VAL A 171 17.11 16.60 8.94
C VAL A 171 18.18 16.15 9.94
N HIS A 172 17.84 16.09 11.23
CA HIS A 172 18.76 15.64 12.26
C HIS A 172 19.18 14.17 12.05
N ALA A 173 18.22 13.27 11.84
CA ALA A 173 18.48 11.86 11.61
C ALA A 173 19.33 11.59 10.35
N LEU A 174 19.09 12.32 9.26
CA LEU A 174 19.88 12.24 8.04
C LEU A 174 21.34 12.65 8.26
N ARG A 175 21.57 13.72 9.04
CA ARG A 175 22.94 14.15 9.40
C ARG A 175 23.65 13.13 10.27
N VAL A 176 22.95 12.55 11.25
CA VAL A 176 23.49 11.46 12.10
C VAL A 176 23.86 10.24 11.26
N ALA A 177 23.07 9.92 10.24
CA ALA A 177 23.34 8.85 9.29
C ALA A 177 24.42 9.18 8.24
N GLY A 178 24.98 10.40 8.24
CA GLY A 178 26.04 10.83 7.33
C GLY A 178 25.58 11.32 5.96
N PHE A 179 24.27 11.58 5.79
CA PHE A 179 23.71 12.15 4.57
C PHE A 179 23.70 13.68 4.63
N THR A 180 23.90 14.32 3.48
CA THR A 180 23.72 15.76 3.32
C THR A 180 22.23 16.07 3.17
N ALA A 181 21.67 16.74 4.18
CA ALA A 181 20.28 17.20 4.26
C ALA A 181 20.17 18.72 4.05
#